data_AF-A0A924WA00-F1
#
_entry.id   AF-A0A924WA00-F1
#
_cell.length_a   1.000
_cell.length_b   1.000
_cell.length_c   1.000
_cell.angle_alpha   90.00
_cell.angle_beta   90.00
_cell.angle_gamma   90.00
#
_symmetry.space_group_name_H-M   'P 1'
#
loop_
_entity.id
_entity.type
_entity.pdbx_description
1 polymer ?
#
loop_
_entity_poly.entity_id
_entity_poly.type
_entity_poly.pdbx_seq_one_letter_code
_entity_poly.pdbx_strand_id
1 'polypeptide(L)'
;MPPLPRLRIAAIDELDRQLRFAPPETVRRQLERVELLCREIEAERTYPQDWVIFRITGYRIDSPQHGPALQSLLVGRALIGDLVSLIERLSVMAGFTEAELIGADHADSTSRTSDTHPGASTSIWIGASELCTRWNISRKSLDRYRKEGLPARRVTTQTSRSKLYFRADEVERFERLHARKLAEAGRFSRIGPELERKLLRMARRYHERLGWSLNQSARRLAERYGRGHETVRSLLKRHDADSTRTSTHAKKLQPGQHRPVFNNPGVLTTKQHRVIERAVARGIEVERLAKHFGKTKPSIYRALAVSRANRLRGLLTSGALTIHATGRSPTASPTQSRDSLSKKAAVTGLGARSPRTFGELTDYALRHPTPDAVAEQVRALSLAALVEQAATGIVSLSLHHPAPSRLDEIETTLRWAARLKAELVRSQLSLLL
;
A
#
# COMPACT_ATOMS: atom_id res chain seq x y z
N MET A 1 -15.14 -1.01 17.04
CA MET A 1 -14.58 -2.19 17.74
C MET A 1 -13.45 -2.77 16.91
N PRO A 2 -12.26 -3.11 17.46
CA PRO A 2 -11.30 -3.90 16.68
C PRO A 2 -11.92 -5.28 16.39
N PRO A 3 -11.82 -5.75 15.13
CA PRO A 3 -12.50 -6.97 14.69
C PRO A 3 -12.02 -8.17 15.52
N LEU A 4 -12.93 -9.11 15.79
CA LEU A 4 -12.57 -10.38 16.41
C LEU A 4 -11.59 -11.13 15.49
N PRO A 5 -10.61 -11.85 16.07
CA PRO A 5 -9.70 -12.65 15.27
C PRO A 5 -10.49 -13.69 14.46
N ARG A 6 -10.04 -13.92 13.22
CA ARG A 6 -10.63 -14.92 12.31
C ARG A 6 -10.09 -16.30 12.66
N LEU A 7 -10.99 -17.27 12.76
CA LEU A 7 -10.66 -18.70 12.84
C LEU A 7 -10.34 -19.20 11.43
N ARG A 8 -9.35 -20.09 11.30
CA ARG A 8 -8.85 -20.61 10.03
C ARG A 8 -9.25 -22.06 9.79
N ILE A 9 -9.33 -22.84 10.86
CA ILE A 9 -9.71 -24.24 10.88
C ILE A 9 -11.23 -24.30 10.88
N ALA A 10 -11.80 -24.87 9.82
CA ALA A 10 -13.26 -24.95 9.63
C ALA A 10 -13.98 -25.62 10.82
N ALA A 11 -13.38 -26.65 11.41
CA ALA A 11 -13.94 -27.34 12.57
C ALA A 11 -14.04 -26.46 13.82
N ILE A 12 -13.04 -25.60 14.06
CA ILE A 12 -13.05 -24.67 15.19
C ILE A 12 -14.03 -23.52 14.94
N ASP A 13 -14.14 -23.07 13.69
CA ASP A 13 -15.14 -22.06 13.30
C ASP A 13 -16.57 -22.59 13.43
N GLU A 14 -16.82 -23.85 13.08
CA GLU A 14 -18.11 -24.49 13.28
C GLU A 14 -18.44 -24.64 14.78
N LEU A 15 -17.46 -25.05 15.59
CA LEU A 15 -17.61 -25.11 17.04
C LEU A 15 -17.93 -23.74 17.65
N ASP A 16 -17.26 -22.67 17.21
CA ASP A 16 -17.58 -21.29 17.63
C ASP A 16 -19.03 -20.94 17.33
N ARG A 17 -19.55 -21.27 16.14
CA ARG A 17 -20.94 -21.00 15.77
C ARG A 17 -21.92 -21.75 16.68
N GLN A 18 -21.66 -23.03 16.97
CA GLN A 18 -22.50 -23.83 17.84
C GLN A 18 -22.52 -23.28 19.28
N LEU A 19 -21.36 -22.85 19.80
CA LEU A 19 -21.25 -22.30 21.14
C LEU A 19 -21.96 -20.94 21.32
N ARG A 20 -22.33 -20.24 20.24
CA ARG A 20 -23.08 -18.96 20.34
C ARG A 20 -24.47 -19.12 20.95
N PHE A 21 -25.03 -20.31 20.89
CA PHE A 21 -26.34 -20.62 21.47
C PHE A 21 -26.24 -21.23 22.86
N ALA A 22 -25.02 -21.44 23.38
CA ALA A 22 -24.81 -22.02 24.69
C ALA A 22 -25.03 -20.98 25.81
N PRO A 23 -25.54 -21.37 26.99
CA PRO A 23 -25.64 -20.48 28.15
C PRO A 23 -24.28 -19.91 28.57
N PRO A 24 -24.23 -18.68 29.13
CA PRO A 24 -22.97 -18.01 29.50
C PRO A 24 -22.06 -18.83 30.42
N GLU A 25 -22.62 -19.56 31.38
CA GLU A 25 -21.87 -20.43 32.29
C GLU A 25 -21.18 -21.59 31.56
N THR A 26 -21.86 -22.17 30.56
CA THR A 26 -21.26 -23.18 29.70
C THR A 26 -20.13 -22.59 28.89
N VAL A 27 -20.32 -21.40 28.28
CA VAL A 27 -19.26 -20.70 27.55
C VAL A 27 -18.04 -20.43 28.43
N ARG A 28 -18.23 -20.02 29.69
CA ARG A 28 -17.14 -19.83 30.67
C ARG A 28 -16.37 -21.12 30.93
N ARG A 29 -17.06 -22.22 31.22
CA ARG A 29 -16.44 -23.55 31.43
C ARG A 29 -15.68 -24.04 30.19
N GLN A 30 -16.24 -23.83 29.00
CA GLN A 30 -15.62 -24.18 27.73
C GLN A 30 -14.36 -23.35 27.49
N LEU A 31 -14.39 -22.05 27.79
CA LEU A 31 -13.22 -21.17 27.70
C LEU A 31 -12.06 -21.67 28.56
N GLU A 32 -12.32 -22.06 29.81
CA GLU A 32 -11.29 -22.60 30.72
C GLU A 32 -10.67 -23.89 30.18
N ARG A 33 -11.50 -24.77 29.57
CA ARG A 33 -11.01 -25.98 28.91
C ARG A 33 -10.16 -25.68 27.68
N VAL A 34 -10.50 -24.64 26.90
CA VAL A 34 -9.69 -24.19 25.77
C VAL A 34 -8.36 -23.62 26.25
N GLU A 35 -8.33 -22.85 27.35
CA GLU A 35 -7.10 -22.37 27.98
C GLU A 35 -6.19 -23.53 28.40
N LEU A 36 -6.75 -24.53 29.09
CA LEU A 36 -6.04 -25.76 29.46
C LEU A 36 -5.53 -26.52 28.24
N LEU A 37 -6.34 -26.69 27.21
CA LEU A 37 -5.95 -27.38 25.97
C LEU A 37 -4.80 -26.65 25.25
N CYS A 38 -4.80 -25.32 25.26
CA CYS A 38 -3.69 -24.52 24.74
C CYS A 38 -2.38 -24.74 25.51
N ARG A 39 -2.44 -25.24 26.76
CA ARG A 39 -1.25 -25.63 27.53
C ARG A 39 -0.67 -26.98 27.14
N GLU A 40 -1.50 -27.88 26.66
CA GLU A 40 -1.11 -29.27 26.40
C GLU A 40 -0.69 -29.52 24.95
N ILE A 41 -1.12 -28.66 24.02
CA ILE A 41 -0.79 -28.81 22.61
C ILE A 41 0.67 -28.43 22.33
N GLU A 42 1.36 -29.33 21.65
CA GLU A 42 2.70 -29.15 21.12
C GLU A 42 2.64 -28.70 19.65
N ALA A 43 3.41 -27.67 19.29
CA ALA A 43 3.32 -27.04 17.98
C ALA A 43 3.66 -27.99 16.80
N GLU A 44 4.55 -28.95 17.02
CA GLU A 44 5.06 -29.86 15.98
C GLU A 44 4.26 -31.18 15.88
N ARG A 45 3.25 -31.38 16.73
CA ARG A 45 2.40 -32.58 16.69
C ARG A 45 1.11 -32.35 15.91
N THR A 46 0.49 -33.43 15.46
CA THR A 46 -0.85 -33.43 14.85
C THR A 46 -1.87 -34.02 15.80
N TYR A 47 -3.05 -33.44 15.85
CA TYR A 47 -4.13 -33.83 16.76
C TYR A 47 -5.39 -34.20 15.97
N PRO A 48 -6.03 -35.35 16.27
CA PRO A 48 -7.33 -35.68 15.71
C PRO A 48 -8.38 -34.63 16.07
N GLN A 49 -9.20 -34.25 15.08
CA GLN A 49 -10.22 -33.20 15.26
C GLN A 49 -11.27 -33.56 16.33
N ASP A 50 -11.72 -34.81 16.35
CA ASP A 50 -12.66 -35.35 17.34
C ASP A 50 -12.11 -35.24 18.78
N TRP A 51 -10.82 -35.54 18.96
CA TRP A 51 -10.14 -35.38 20.25
C TRP A 51 -10.12 -33.92 20.68
N VAL A 52 -9.81 -32.99 19.78
CA VAL A 52 -9.80 -31.54 20.08
C VAL A 52 -11.20 -31.07 20.49
N ILE A 53 -12.24 -31.46 19.74
CA ILE A 53 -13.63 -31.10 20.06
C ILE A 53 -14.02 -31.67 21.42
N PHE A 54 -13.73 -32.95 21.69
CA PHE A 54 -14.00 -33.58 22.97
C PHE A 54 -13.30 -32.87 24.13
N ARG A 55 -12.03 -32.48 23.96
CA ARG A 55 -11.28 -31.76 25.01
C ARG A 55 -11.87 -30.39 25.34
N ILE A 56 -12.48 -29.74 24.36
CA ILE A 56 -13.20 -28.49 24.56
C ILE A 56 -14.58 -28.82 25.18
N THR A 57 -15.47 -29.45 24.41
CA THR A 57 -16.89 -29.63 24.76
C THR A 57 -17.13 -30.58 25.93
N GLY A 58 -16.25 -31.57 26.14
CA GLY A 58 -16.43 -32.70 27.04
C GLY A 58 -17.38 -33.77 26.49
N TYR A 59 -17.87 -33.62 25.26
CA TYR A 59 -18.78 -34.56 24.62
C TYR A 59 -18.04 -35.39 23.58
N ARG A 60 -18.12 -36.72 23.69
CA ARG A 60 -17.58 -37.64 22.67
C ARG A 60 -18.65 -37.86 21.62
N ILE A 61 -18.30 -37.60 20.36
CA ILE A 61 -19.16 -37.94 19.24
C ILE A 61 -18.85 -39.40 18.89
N ASP A 62 -19.53 -40.32 19.56
CA ASP A 62 -19.47 -41.75 19.20
C ASP A 62 -20.40 -41.97 18.00
N SER A 63 -19.88 -41.93 16.78
CA SER A 63 -20.68 -42.29 15.61
C SER A 63 -19.83 -42.91 14.50
N PRO A 64 -20.05 -44.21 14.19
CA PRO A 64 -19.51 -44.87 13.01
C PRO A 64 -20.05 -44.31 11.67
N GLN A 65 -20.95 -43.31 11.70
CA GLN A 65 -21.78 -42.90 10.58
C GLN A 65 -21.44 -41.53 9.99
N HIS A 66 -20.47 -40.79 10.55
CA HIS A 66 -20.00 -39.54 9.97
C HIS A 66 -18.71 -39.82 9.19
N GLY A 67 -18.76 -39.63 7.87
CA GLY A 67 -17.68 -39.95 6.92
C GLY A 67 -16.34 -39.24 7.17
N PRO A 68 -15.36 -39.36 6.26
CA PRO A 68 -13.94 -39.01 6.46
C PRO A 68 -13.61 -37.56 6.86
N ALA A 69 -14.60 -36.67 7.00
CA ALA A 69 -14.44 -35.27 7.39
C ALA A 69 -14.04 -35.06 8.87
N LEU A 70 -14.38 -35.97 9.79
CA LEU A 70 -14.00 -35.89 11.22
C LEU A 70 -12.67 -36.59 11.56
N GLN A 71 -12.08 -37.32 10.61
CA GLN A 71 -10.75 -37.93 10.73
C GLN A 71 -9.61 -36.95 10.36
N SER A 72 -9.94 -35.67 10.16
CA SER A 72 -8.96 -34.65 9.79
C SER A 72 -7.95 -34.42 10.91
N LEU A 73 -6.67 -34.52 10.58
CA LEU A 73 -5.57 -34.25 11.50
C LEU A 73 -5.25 -32.74 11.48
N LEU A 74 -5.33 -32.12 12.65
CA LEU A 74 -5.03 -30.70 12.84
C LEU A 74 -3.56 -30.52 13.23
N VAL A 75 -2.83 -29.69 12.50
CA VAL A 75 -1.44 -29.34 12.83
C VAL A 75 -1.42 -28.45 14.08
N GLY A 76 -0.69 -28.86 15.13
CA GLY A 76 -0.65 -28.21 16.43
C GLY A 76 -0.33 -26.71 16.36
N ARG A 77 0.64 -26.31 15.54
CA ARG A 77 0.97 -24.90 15.32
C ARG A 77 -0.21 -24.07 14.79
N ALA A 78 -1.00 -24.61 13.85
CA ALA A 78 -2.18 -23.92 13.34
C ALA A 78 -3.31 -23.91 14.38
N LEU A 79 -3.46 -25.01 15.11
CA LEU A 79 -4.45 -25.17 16.16
C LEU A 79 -4.24 -24.18 17.30
N ILE A 80 -3.01 -23.97 17.79
CA ILE A 80 -2.69 -22.99 18.84
C ILE A 80 -3.21 -21.59 18.49
N GLY A 81 -2.96 -21.12 17.27
CA GLY A 81 -3.38 -19.78 16.83
C GLY A 81 -4.90 -19.62 16.79
N ASP A 82 -5.62 -20.69 16.43
CA ASP A 82 -7.07 -20.73 16.40
C ASP A 82 -7.68 -20.88 17.80
N LEU A 83 -7.06 -21.64 18.71
CA LEU A 83 -7.50 -21.76 20.10
C LEU A 83 -7.38 -20.44 20.84
N VAL A 84 -6.29 -19.68 20.66
CA VAL A 84 -6.17 -18.32 21.23
C VAL A 84 -7.26 -17.41 20.68
N SER A 85 -7.54 -17.52 19.38
CA SER A 85 -8.61 -16.74 18.74
C SER A 85 -10.00 -17.13 19.26
N LEU A 86 -10.22 -18.42 19.55
CA LEU A 86 -11.44 -18.94 20.15
C LEU A 86 -11.61 -18.44 21.59
N ILE A 87 -10.55 -18.45 22.41
CA ILE A 87 -10.58 -17.92 23.80
C ILE A 87 -11.08 -16.47 23.81
N GLU A 88 -10.58 -15.63 22.90
CA GLU A 88 -11.01 -14.24 22.81
C GLU A 88 -12.48 -14.08 22.44
N ARG A 89 -12.99 -14.93 21.55
CA ARG A 89 -14.39 -14.94 21.12
C ARG A 89 -15.31 -15.42 22.23
N LEU A 90 -14.94 -16.54 22.88
CA LEU A 90 -15.64 -17.05 24.04
C LEU A 90 -15.61 -16.07 25.21
N SER A 91 -14.53 -15.29 25.37
CA SER A 91 -14.46 -14.25 26.41
C SER A 91 -15.52 -13.18 26.23
N VAL A 92 -15.73 -12.75 24.97
CA VAL A 92 -16.76 -11.77 24.62
C VAL A 92 -18.16 -12.36 24.81
N MET A 93 -18.36 -13.62 24.40
CA MET A 93 -19.64 -14.32 24.56
C MET A 93 -20.00 -14.58 26.02
N ALA A 94 -19.01 -14.89 26.87
CA ALA A 94 -19.16 -15.07 28.30
C ALA A 94 -19.48 -13.77 29.04
N GLY A 95 -19.23 -12.61 28.43
CA GLY A 95 -19.54 -11.31 29.00
C GLY A 95 -18.64 -10.90 30.17
N PHE A 96 -17.37 -11.34 30.19
CA PHE A 96 -16.44 -10.97 31.27
C PHE A 96 -16.29 -9.45 31.40
N THR A 97 -16.46 -8.96 32.63
CA THR A 97 -16.23 -7.56 32.99
C THR A 97 -14.84 -7.37 33.58
N GLU A 98 -14.29 -6.16 33.48
CA GLU A 98 -13.00 -5.81 34.10
C GLU A 98 -13.03 -6.00 35.63
N ALA A 99 -14.19 -5.73 36.25
CA ALA A 99 -14.41 -5.91 37.69
C ALA A 99 -14.40 -7.38 38.12
N GLU A 100 -14.93 -8.31 37.30
CA GLU A 100 -14.91 -9.76 37.58
C GLU A 100 -13.49 -10.34 37.59
N LEU A 101 -12.58 -9.80 36.78
CA LEU A 101 -11.23 -10.36 36.61
C LEU A 101 -10.19 -9.73 37.53
N ILE A 102 -10.33 -8.44 37.87
CA ILE A 102 -9.33 -7.65 38.60
C ILE A 102 -9.88 -7.18 39.95
N GLY A 103 -11.09 -7.63 40.33
CA GLY A 103 -11.91 -7.10 41.42
C GLY A 103 -11.13 -6.51 42.60
N ALA A 104 -11.45 -5.25 42.94
CA ALA A 104 -11.10 -4.41 44.11
C ALA A 104 -9.64 -4.37 44.66
N ASP A 105 -8.81 -5.37 44.46
CA ASP A 105 -7.51 -5.55 45.14
C ASP A 105 -6.32 -4.88 44.43
N HIS A 106 -6.54 -4.28 43.26
CA HIS A 106 -5.51 -3.52 42.54
C HIS A 106 -5.55 -2.00 42.80
N ALA A 107 -6.42 -1.52 43.71
CA ALA A 107 -6.48 -0.10 44.06
C ALA A 107 -5.49 0.32 45.15
N ASP A 108 -4.96 -0.59 45.96
CA ASP A 108 -3.97 -0.21 46.99
C ASP A 108 -3.17 -1.44 47.48
N SER A 109 -1.88 -1.51 47.15
CA SER A 109 -0.99 -2.57 47.62
C SER A 109 -0.60 -2.42 49.10
N THR A 110 -1.44 -1.85 49.96
CA THR A 110 -1.03 -1.39 51.30
C THR A 110 -1.94 -1.82 52.45
N SER A 111 -3.04 -2.56 52.22
CA SER A 111 -3.87 -3.01 53.35
C SER A 111 -4.29 -4.46 53.21
N ARG A 112 -3.53 -5.34 53.87
CA ARG A 112 -3.98 -6.68 54.24
C ARG A 112 -5.00 -6.56 55.37
N THR A 113 -6.23 -6.98 55.12
CA THR A 113 -7.03 -7.67 56.14
C THR A 113 -7.74 -8.83 55.49
N SER A 114 -7.47 -10.00 56.07
CA SER A 114 -8.09 -11.28 55.79
C SER A 114 -9.60 -11.21 55.95
N ASP A 115 -10.32 -11.79 55.00
CA ASP A 115 -11.31 -12.84 55.22
C ASP A 115 -12.14 -12.98 53.95
N THR A 116 -12.08 -14.15 53.28
CA THR A 116 -13.17 -14.75 52.46
C THR A 116 -12.63 -15.94 51.62
N HIS A 117 -13.16 -17.13 51.95
CA HIS A 117 -13.33 -18.37 51.16
C HIS A 117 -12.10 -19.08 50.52
N PRO A 118 -11.76 -20.30 50.99
CA PRO A 118 -10.74 -21.14 50.36
C PRO A 118 -11.34 -21.84 49.12
N GLY A 119 -10.96 -21.39 47.91
CA GLY A 119 -11.37 -22.07 46.68
C GLY A 119 -11.06 -21.35 45.36
N ALA A 120 -10.86 -20.03 45.37
CA ALA A 120 -10.46 -19.29 44.18
C ALA A 120 -8.94 -19.18 44.13
N SER A 121 -8.29 -19.90 43.21
CA SER A 121 -6.91 -19.59 42.84
C SER A 121 -6.86 -18.13 42.38
N THR A 122 -6.31 -17.24 43.21
CA THR A 122 -6.13 -15.81 42.94
C THR A 122 -5.26 -15.63 41.70
N SER A 123 -5.89 -15.73 40.53
CA SER A 123 -5.21 -15.62 39.26
C SER A 123 -4.88 -14.16 39.05
N ILE A 124 -3.59 -13.80 39.06
CA ILE A 124 -3.13 -12.45 38.80
C ILE A 124 -3.29 -12.16 37.30
N TRP A 125 -3.91 -11.02 36.97
CA TRP A 125 -4.15 -10.60 35.59
C TRP A 125 -3.30 -9.38 35.22
N ILE A 126 -2.62 -9.45 34.09
CA ILE A 126 -1.74 -8.39 33.58
C ILE A 126 -2.40 -7.73 32.38
N GLY A 127 -2.46 -6.39 32.40
CA GLY A 127 -3.01 -5.60 31.30
C GLY A 127 -2.08 -5.59 30.08
N ALA A 128 -2.67 -5.53 28.88
CA ALA A 128 -1.89 -5.52 27.64
C ALA A 128 -0.90 -4.35 27.48
N SER A 129 -1.10 -3.22 28.18
CA SER A 129 -0.12 -2.11 28.19
C SER A 129 1.07 -2.42 29.10
N GLU A 130 0.77 -2.91 30.30
CA GLU A 130 1.77 -3.33 31.28
C GLU A 130 2.66 -4.44 30.73
N LEU A 131 2.08 -5.42 30.03
CA LEU A 131 2.83 -6.49 29.37
C LEU A 131 3.77 -5.97 28.26
N CYS A 132 3.35 -4.95 27.50
CA CYS A 132 4.23 -4.31 26.51
C CYS A 132 5.42 -3.62 27.17
N THR A 133 5.21 -2.99 28.33
CA THR A 133 6.28 -2.37 29.13
C THR A 133 7.22 -3.43 29.70
N ARG A 134 6.67 -4.49 30.32
CA ARG A 134 7.45 -5.61 30.90
C ARG A 134 8.37 -6.26 29.87
N TRP A 135 7.88 -6.49 28.64
CA TRP A 135 8.69 -7.10 27.58
C TRP A 135 9.45 -6.09 26.70
N ASN A 136 9.26 -4.79 26.93
CA ASN A 136 9.81 -3.72 26.08
C ASN A 136 9.49 -3.93 24.58
N ILE A 137 8.24 -4.27 24.27
CA ILE A 137 7.78 -4.53 22.89
C ILE A 137 6.66 -3.58 22.47
N SER A 138 6.43 -3.51 21.16
CA SER A 138 5.27 -2.80 20.60
C SER A 138 3.98 -3.61 20.71
N ARG A 139 2.82 -2.93 20.67
CA ARG A 139 1.49 -3.59 20.56
C ARG A 139 1.39 -4.57 19.39
N LYS A 140 2.02 -4.22 18.25
CA LYS A 140 2.05 -5.10 17.06
C LYS A 140 2.84 -6.39 17.31
N SER A 141 3.91 -6.31 18.10
CA SER A 141 4.69 -7.49 18.49
C SER A 141 3.90 -8.36 19.46
N LEU A 142 3.17 -7.75 20.40
CA LEU A 142 2.27 -8.46 21.30
C LEU A 142 1.15 -9.19 20.54
N ASP A 143 0.53 -8.52 19.56
CA ASP A 143 -0.50 -9.12 18.71
C ASP A 143 0.03 -10.30 17.87
N ARG A 144 1.32 -10.28 17.52
CA ARG A 144 1.98 -11.42 16.87
C ARG A 144 2.14 -12.59 17.86
N TYR A 145 2.60 -12.32 19.08
CA TYR A 145 2.79 -13.36 20.11
C TYR A 145 1.49 -14.02 20.56
N ARG A 146 0.38 -13.27 20.58
CA ARG A 146 -0.96 -13.85 20.78
C ARG A 146 -1.25 -14.98 19.79
N LYS A 147 -0.99 -14.76 18.50
CA LYS A 147 -1.17 -15.78 17.45
C LYS A 147 -0.21 -16.96 17.56
N GLU A 148 0.84 -16.84 18.36
CA GLU A 148 1.84 -17.89 18.58
C GLU A 148 1.58 -18.67 19.88
N GLY A 149 0.46 -18.41 20.58
CA GLY A 149 0.05 -19.19 21.75
C GLY A 149 0.05 -18.44 23.08
N LEU A 150 -0.10 -17.11 23.06
CA LEU A 150 -0.34 -16.33 24.27
C LEU A 150 -1.84 -16.04 24.41
N PRO A 151 -2.59 -16.82 25.22
CA PRO A 151 -4.03 -16.62 25.39
C PRO A 151 -4.33 -15.31 26.13
N ALA A 152 -5.38 -14.63 25.69
CA ALA A 152 -5.84 -13.38 26.30
C ALA A 152 -7.35 -13.42 26.50
N ARG A 153 -7.82 -12.98 27.67
CA ARG A 153 -9.24 -12.73 27.88
C ARG A 153 -9.59 -11.31 27.46
N ARG A 154 -10.67 -11.18 26.70
CA ARG A 154 -11.20 -9.89 26.26
C ARG A 154 -12.35 -9.48 27.16
N VAL A 155 -12.23 -8.32 27.78
CA VAL A 155 -13.18 -7.83 28.77
C VAL A 155 -13.82 -6.53 28.31
N THR A 156 -15.06 -6.32 28.70
CA THR A 156 -15.74 -5.04 28.50
C THR A 156 -15.51 -4.15 29.73
N THR A 157 -15.05 -2.92 29.49
CA THR A 157 -14.89 -1.91 30.54
C THR A 157 -16.17 -1.09 30.68
N GLN A 158 -16.34 -0.41 31.82
CA GLN A 158 -17.47 0.52 32.06
C GLN A 158 -17.58 1.62 30.98
N THR A 159 -16.46 1.96 30.32
CA THR A 159 -16.39 2.96 29.24
C THR A 159 -16.74 2.42 27.84
N SER A 160 -17.37 1.24 27.74
CA SER A 160 -17.72 0.55 26.48
C SER A 160 -16.52 0.22 25.58
N ARG A 161 -15.29 0.30 26.11
CA ARG A 161 -14.06 -0.09 25.41
C ARG A 161 -13.65 -1.48 25.84
N SER A 162 -13.23 -2.33 24.88
CA SER A 162 -12.73 -3.66 25.20
C SER A 162 -11.23 -3.63 25.51
N LYS A 163 -10.82 -4.20 26.64
CA LYS A 163 -9.41 -4.39 27.01
C LYS A 163 -9.02 -5.87 26.95
N LEU A 164 -7.72 -6.13 26.90
CA LEU A 164 -7.16 -7.48 26.91
C LEU A 164 -6.36 -7.67 28.19
N TYR A 165 -6.62 -8.79 28.85
CA TYR A 165 -5.95 -9.23 30.06
C TYR A 165 -5.34 -10.61 29.85
N PHE A 166 -4.15 -10.80 30.40
CA PHE A 166 -3.38 -12.02 30.31
C PHE A 166 -3.20 -12.57 31.71
N ARG A 167 -3.40 -13.88 31.90
CA ARG A 167 -3.08 -14.50 33.19
C ARG A 167 -1.58 -14.51 33.40
N ALA A 168 -1.12 -14.21 34.61
CA ALA A 168 0.30 -14.16 34.94
C ALA A 168 1.00 -15.51 34.73
N ASP A 169 0.34 -16.62 35.06
CA ASP A 169 0.85 -17.98 34.85
C ASP A 169 1.10 -18.30 33.37
N GLU A 170 0.21 -17.85 32.47
CA GLU A 170 0.39 -17.97 31.01
C GLU A 170 1.52 -17.09 30.49
N VAL A 171 1.63 -15.86 31.02
CA VAL A 171 2.70 -14.94 30.66
C VAL A 171 4.06 -15.54 31.01
N GLU A 172 4.21 -16.06 32.23
CA GLU A 172 5.46 -16.70 32.69
C GLU A 172 5.78 -17.97 31.90
N ARG A 173 4.78 -18.79 31.57
CA ARG A 173 4.97 -19.97 30.71
C ARG A 173 5.44 -19.55 29.32
N PHE A 174 4.82 -18.54 28.73
CA PHE A 174 5.22 -18.01 27.43
C PHE A 174 6.63 -17.42 27.47
N GLU A 175 7.00 -16.73 28.56
CA GLU A 175 8.36 -16.23 28.80
C GLU A 175 9.38 -17.37 28.80
N ARG A 176 9.11 -18.48 29.52
CA ARG A 176 10.00 -19.65 29.56
C ARG A 176 10.17 -20.29 28.17
N LEU A 177 9.09 -20.45 27.42
CA LEU A 177 9.11 -21.08 26.09
C LEU A 177 9.77 -20.19 25.01
N HIS A 178 9.64 -18.87 25.12
CA HIS A 178 10.07 -17.92 24.08
C HIS A 178 11.17 -16.95 24.55
N ALA A 179 11.93 -17.29 25.59
CA ALA A 179 12.91 -16.42 26.24
C ALA A 179 13.88 -15.73 25.25
N ARG A 180 14.48 -16.50 24.33
CA ARG A 180 15.40 -15.96 23.30
C ARG A 180 14.72 -14.93 22.40
N LYS A 181 13.50 -15.23 21.94
CA LYS A 181 12.72 -14.39 21.02
C LYS A 181 12.25 -13.09 21.69
N LEU A 182 11.85 -13.16 22.96
CA LEU A 182 11.48 -11.98 23.73
C LEU A 182 12.68 -11.08 24.00
N ALA A 183 13.83 -11.65 24.36
CA ALA A 183 15.07 -10.91 24.56
C ALA A 183 15.54 -10.17 23.28
N GLU A 184 15.45 -10.83 22.12
CA GLU A 184 15.72 -10.18 20.83
C GLU A 184 14.72 -9.07 20.53
N ALA A 185 13.42 -9.33 20.68
CA ALA A 185 12.37 -8.35 20.40
C ALA A 185 12.47 -7.10 21.28
N GLY A 186 12.86 -7.25 22.55
CA GLY A 186 13.13 -6.13 23.46
C GLY A 186 14.34 -5.30 23.01
N ARG A 187 15.38 -5.92 22.43
CA ARG A 187 16.54 -5.20 21.85
C ARG A 187 16.17 -4.41 20.59
N PHE A 188 15.20 -4.90 19.82
CA PHE A 188 14.62 -4.19 18.68
C PHE A 188 13.71 -3.02 19.07
N SER A 189 13.50 -2.76 20.37
CA SER A 189 12.67 -1.64 20.84
C SER A 189 13.18 -0.28 20.34
N ARG A 190 12.23 0.65 20.28
CA ARG A 190 12.33 1.98 19.66
C ARG A 190 13.63 2.69 20.02
N ILE A 191 14.24 3.32 19.02
CA ILE A 191 15.37 4.22 19.22
C ILE A 191 14.90 5.35 20.15
N GLY A 192 15.45 5.41 21.36
CA GLY A 192 15.12 6.46 22.33
C GLY A 192 15.56 7.85 21.84
N PRO A 193 14.99 8.93 22.40
CA PRO A 193 15.21 10.30 21.91
C PRO A 193 16.67 10.75 22.03
N GLU A 194 17.44 10.21 22.97
CA GLU A 194 18.88 10.46 23.10
C GLU A 194 19.69 9.80 21.99
N LEU A 195 19.42 8.52 21.74
CA LEU A 195 20.09 7.77 20.68
C LEU A 195 19.73 8.35 19.31
N GLU A 196 18.48 8.75 19.09
CA GLU A 196 18.04 9.45 17.87
C GLU A 196 18.86 10.71 17.61
N ARG A 197 19.00 11.60 18.61
CA ARG A 197 19.84 12.80 18.51
C ARG A 197 21.30 12.46 18.19
N LYS A 198 21.86 11.42 18.80
CA LYS A 198 23.24 10.97 18.56
C LYS A 198 23.43 10.43 17.15
N LEU A 199 22.50 9.61 16.67
CA LEU A 199 22.51 9.05 15.32
C LEU A 199 22.42 10.17 14.27
N LEU A 200 21.54 11.15 14.46
CA LEU A 200 21.40 12.29 13.55
C LEU A 200 22.66 13.16 13.49
N ARG A 201 23.26 13.47 14.65
CA ARG A 201 24.51 14.24 14.73
C ARG A 201 25.66 13.53 13.99
N MET A 202 25.76 12.22 14.18
CA MET A 202 26.80 11.41 13.52
C MET A 202 26.54 11.25 12.02
N ALA A 203 25.29 11.04 11.61
CA ALA A 203 24.90 10.99 10.20
C ALA A 203 25.25 12.30 9.49
N ARG A 204 25.01 13.44 10.12
CA ARG A 204 25.40 14.76 9.60
C ARG A 204 26.92 14.87 9.46
N ARG A 205 27.68 14.45 10.47
CA ARG A 205 29.15 14.44 10.39
C ARG A 205 29.68 13.52 9.28
N TYR A 206 29.06 12.36 9.05
CA TYR A 206 29.43 11.46 7.96
C TYR A 206 29.11 12.07 6.60
N HIS A 207 27.96 12.73 6.46
CA HIS A 207 27.59 13.42 5.24
C HIS A 207 28.54 14.58 4.93
N GLU A 208 28.81 15.45 5.91
CA GLU A 208 29.64 16.66 5.74
C GLU A 208 31.12 16.34 5.51
N ARG A 209 31.69 15.37 6.24
CA ARG A 209 33.13 15.08 6.16
C ARG A 209 33.50 14.05 5.11
N LEU A 210 32.62 13.08 4.83
CA LEU A 210 32.93 11.93 3.99
C LEU A 210 32.07 11.88 2.72
N GLY A 211 31.10 12.79 2.56
CA GLY A 211 30.16 12.78 1.43
C GLY A 211 29.24 11.56 1.42
N TRP A 212 29.09 10.86 2.55
CA TRP A 212 28.35 9.61 2.59
C TRP A 212 26.86 9.81 2.31
N SER A 213 26.30 8.86 1.55
CA SER A 213 24.86 8.77 1.30
C SER A 213 24.10 8.35 2.56
N LEU A 214 22.79 8.54 2.54
CA LEU A 214 21.87 8.11 3.61
C LEU A 214 22.06 6.61 3.92
N ASN A 215 22.13 5.77 2.89
CA ASN A 215 22.28 4.32 3.06
C ASN A 215 23.65 3.95 3.65
N GLN A 216 24.74 4.57 3.19
CA GLN A 216 26.07 4.33 3.74
C GLN A 216 26.14 4.73 5.22
N SER A 217 25.59 5.90 5.54
CA SER A 217 25.50 6.40 6.92
C SER A 217 24.65 5.47 7.79
N ALA A 218 23.49 5.04 7.30
CA ALA A 218 22.61 4.11 8.01
C ALA A 218 23.28 2.76 8.28
N ARG A 219 24.04 2.21 7.32
CA ARG A 219 24.76 0.94 7.49
C ARG A 219 25.83 1.04 8.58
N ARG A 220 26.69 2.05 8.52
CA ARG A 220 27.74 2.25 9.51
C ARG A 220 27.19 2.50 10.91
N LEU A 221 26.11 3.28 11.02
CA LEU A 221 25.47 3.58 12.29
C LEU A 221 24.77 2.36 12.88
N ALA A 222 24.13 1.54 12.05
CA ALA A 222 23.51 0.28 12.47
C ALA A 222 24.53 -0.67 13.10
N GLU A 223 25.66 -0.89 12.44
CA GLU A 223 26.77 -1.71 12.95
C GLU A 223 27.33 -1.15 14.27
N ARG A 224 27.60 0.17 14.31
CA ARG A 224 28.26 0.81 15.46
C ARG A 224 27.39 0.85 16.72
N TYR A 225 26.08 0.94 16.58
CA TYR A 225 25.14 1.09 17.70
C TYR A 225 24.26 -0.15 17.93
N GLY A 226 24.54 -1.26 17.23
CA GLY A 226 23.80 -2.52 17.38
C GLY A 226 22.32 -2.39 17.03
N ARG A 227 21.97 -1.64 15.97
CA ARG A 227 20.59 -1.41 15.54
C ARG A 227 20.34 -1.96 14.15
N GLY A 228 19.08 -2.28 13.84
CA GLY A 228 18.68 -2.70 12.50
C GLY A 228 18.97 -1.62 11.45
N HIS A 229 19.56 -2.00 10.33
CA HIS A 229 19.86 -1.08 9.22
C HIS A 229 18.63 -0.29 8.77
N GLU A 230 17.51 -0.98 8.56
CA GLU A 230 16.26 -0.35 8.12
C GLU A 230 15.68 0.59 9.19
N THR A 231 15.89 0.29 10.48
CA THR A 231 15.45 1.16 11.58
C THR A 231 16.19 2.49 11.54
N VAL A 232 17.52 2.46 11.40
CA VAL A 232 18.33 3.69 11.30
C VAL A 232 18.01 4.41 10.00
N ARG A 233 17.90 3.70 8.87
CA ARG A 233 17.57 4.28 7.57
C ARG A 233 16.22 4.99 7.57
N SER A 234 15.19 4.35 8.13
CA SER A 234 13.85 4.90 8.27
C SER A 234 13.84 6.13 9.18
N LEU A 235 14.60 6.10 10.28
CA LEU A 235 14.77 7.25 11.18
C LEU A 235 15.38 8.46 10.45
N LEU A 236 16.49 8.26 9.73
CA LEU A 236 17.14 9.33 8.95
C LEU A 236 16.20 9.89 7.88
N LYS A 237 15.52 9.01 7.15
CA LYS A 237 14.57 9.40 6.08
C LYS A 237 13.38 10.18 6.64
N ARG A 238 12.82 9.77 7.78
CA ARG A 238 11.72 10.46 8.46
C ARG A 238 12.15 11.86 8.91
N HIS A 239 13.32 11.97 9.54
CA HIS A 239 13.86 13.26 9.97
C HIS A 239 14.04 14.24 8.81
N ASP A 240 14.59 13.77 7.68
CA ASP A 240 14.77 14.61 6.48
C ASP A 240 13.42 15.04 5.88
N ALA A 241 12.42 14.15 5.84
CA ALA A 241 11.10 14.47 5.34
C ALA A 241 10.36 15.49 6.22
N ASP A 242 10.42 15.31 7.55
CA ASP A 242 9.80 16.23 8.50
C ASP A 242 10.50 17.60 8.49
N SER A 243 11.83 17.61 8.37
CA SER A 243 12.62 18.85 8.20
C SER A 243 12.27 19.58 6.89
N THR A 244 12.06 18.84 5.80
CA THR A 244 11.69 19.41 4.50
C THR A 244 10.30 20.04 4.54
N ARG A 245 9.31 19.35 5.13
CA ARG A 245 7.93 19.86 5.29
C ARG A 245 7.92 21.15 6.10
N THR A 246 8.63 21.17 7.22
CA THR A 246 8.72 22.35 8.08
C THR A 246 9.40 23.51 7.35
N SER A 247 10.45 23.27 6.54
CA SER A 247 11.14 24.33 5.79
C SER A 247 10.22 25.10 4.82
N THR A 248 9.21 24.45 4.22
CA THR A 248 8.25 25.11 3.32
C THR A 248 7.36 26.14 4.02
N HIS A 249 7.19 26.03 5.35
CA HIS A 249 6.41 26.96 6.18
C HIS A 249 7.28 27.76 7.16
N ALA A 250 8.56 27.42 7.33
CA ALA A 250 9.43 27.98 8.36
C ALA A 250 10.38 29.05 7.81
N LYS A 251 9.84 30.25 7.57
CA LYS A 251 10.64 31.49 7.56
C LYS A 251 10.93 31.99 8.99
N LYS A 252 10.56 31.23 10.04
CA LYS A 252 10.43 31.75 11.41
C LYS A 252 10.71 30.74 12.54
N LEU A 253 11.58 29.74 12.37
CA LEU A 253 11.97 28.83 13.46
C LEU A 253 13.50 28.75 13.66
N GLN A 254 13.89 28.47 14.91
CA GLN A 254 15.26 28.57 15.43
C GLN A 254 16.33 27.90 14.53
N PRO A 255 17.48 28.56 14.32
CA PRO A 255 18.55 28.01 13.49
C PRO A 255 19.18 26.76 14.16
N GLY A 256 19.00 25.59 13.55
CA GLY A 256 19.85 24.40 13.80
C GLY A 256 19.16 23.06 14.05
N GLN A 257 17.90 23.03 14.49
CA GLN A 257 17.26 21.76 14.92
C GLN A 257 16.50 20.99 13.82
N HIS A 258 16.08 21.65 12.74
CA HIS A 258 15.23 21.06 11.69
C HIS A 258 15.81 21.18 10.28
N ARG A 259 17.14 21.05 10.14
CA ARG A 259 17.77 21.00 8.81
C ARG A 259 17.89 19.55 8.36
N PRO A 260 17.42 19.20 7.14
CA PRO A 260 17.62 17.87 6.60
C PRO A 260 19.11 17.53 6.59
N VAL A 261 19.44 16.30 6.96
CA VAL A 261 20.80 15.78 7.02
C VAL A 261 21.29 15.45 5.62
N PHE A 262 20.43 14.84 4.79
CA PHE A 262 20.76 14.50 3.42
C PHE A 262 19.93 15.35 2.45
N ASN A 263 20.60 15.96 1.47
CA ASN A 263 19.95 16.59 0.32
C ASN A 263 19.48 15.53 -0.68
N ASN A 264 18.61 14.61 -0.23
CA ASN A 264 17.95 13.69 -1.14
C ASN A 264 16.65 14.34 -1.64
N PRO A 265 16.64 14.93 -2.84
CA PRO A 265 15.42 15.47 -3.40
C PRO A 265 14.42 14.30 -3.50
N GLY A 266 13.26 14.41 -2.84
CA GLY A 266 12.22 13.38 -2.84
C GLY A 266 11.74 13.02 -4.26
N VAL A 267 11.02 11.90 -4.44
CA VAL A 267 10.47 11.52 -5.75
C VAL A 267 9.64 12.68 -6.33
N LEU A 268 9.80 12.97 -7.62
CA LEU A 268 9.03 14.03 -8.26
C LEU A 268 7.55 13.67 -8.24
N THR A 269 6.73 14.63 -7.79
CA THR A 269 5.28 14.47 -7.76
C THR A 269 4.67 14.64 -9.15
N THR A 270 3.45 14.13 -9.35
CA THR A 270 2.70 14.31 -10.61
C THR A 270 2.52 15.79 -10.98
N LYS A 271 2.33 16.67 -9.98
CA LYS A 271 2.26 18.13 -10.20
C LYS A 271 3.59 18.69 -10.71
N GLN A 272 4.71 18.25 -10.15
CA GLN A 272 6.04 18.65 -10.60
C GLN A 272 6.34 18.13 -12.01
N HIS A 273 5.91 16.91 -12.37
CA HIS A 273 6.04 16.39 -13.74
C HIS A 273 5.36 17.32 -14.76
N ARG A 274 4.11 17.75 -14.49
CA ARG A 274 3.40 18.69 -15.36
C ARG A 274 4.04 20.07 -15.44
N VAL A 275 4.69 20.54 -14.36
CA VAL A 275 5.44 21.81 -14.36
C VAL A 275 6.68 21.70 -15.23
N ILE A 276 7.45 20.61 -15.06
CA ILE A 276 8.64 20.32 -15.87
C ILE A 276 8.27 20.27 -17.35
N GLU A 277 7.23 19.53 -17.71
CA GLU A 277 6.76 19.43 -19.09
C GLU A 277 6.36 20.79 -19.68
N ARG A 278 5.56 21.58 -18.94
CA ARG A 278 5.14 22.93 -19.37
C ARG A 278 6.30 23.92 -19.48
N ALA A 279 7.34 23.75 -18.68
CA ALA A 279 8.53 24.58 -18.72
C ALA A 279 9.37 24.26 -19.96
N VAL A 280 9.60 22.98 -20.23
CA VAL A 280 10.31 22.53 -21.45
C VAL A 280 9.55 22.97 -22.71
N ALA A 281 8.21 22.85 -22.73
CA ALA A 281 7.39 23.31 -23.85
C ALA A 281 7.48 24.83 -24.11
N ARG A 282 7.94 25.62 -23.13
CA ARG A 282 8.20 27.07 -23.26
C ARG A 282 9.67 27.40 -23.56
N GLY A 283 10.51 26.39 -23.83
CA GLY A 283 11.92 26.57 -24.13
C GLY A 283 12.83 26.71 -22.90
N ILE A 284 12.38 26.30 -21.70
CA ILE A 284 13.25 26.31 -20.52
C ILE A 284 14.20 25.10 -20.58
N GLU A 285 15.49 25.38 -20.52
CA GLU A 285 16.56 24.37 -20.54
C GLU A 285 16.46 23.35 -19.40
N VAL A 286 16.70 22.07 -19.74
CA VAL A 286 16.65 20.94 -18.81
C VAL A 286 17.64 21.10 -17.66
N GLU A 287 18.79 21.71 -17.91
CA GLU A 287 19.78 21.99 -16.88
C GLU A 287 19.27 22.96 -15.81
N ARG A 288 18.53 23.99 -16.21
CA ARG A 288 17.94 24.95 -15.28
C ARG A 288 16.87 24.29 -14.42
N LEU A 289 16.09 23.39 -15.01
CA LEU A 289 15.09 22.59 -14.29
C LEU A 289 15.75 21.61 -13.31
N ALA A 290 16.83 20.95 -13.73
CA ALA A 290 17.61 20.07 -12.87
C ALA A 290 18.09 20.81 -11.61
N LYS A 291 18.67 22.00 -11.77
CA LYS A 291 19.09 22.86 -10.64
C LYS A 291 17.90 23.29 -9.77
N HIS A 292 16.82 23.79 -10.38
CA HIS A 292 15.63 24.26 -9.66
C HIS A 292 14.96 23.17 -8.80
N PHE A 293 14.83 21.96 -9.32
CA PHE A 293 14.24 20.83 -8.61
C PHE A 293 15.25 20.03 -7.76
N GLY A 294 16.52 20.44 -7.76
CA GLY A 294 17.62 19.72 -7.10
C GLY A 294 17.83 18.31 -7.65
N LYS A 295 17.48 18.06 -8.92
CA LYS A 295 17.51 16.74 -9.57
C LYS A 295 18.64 16.63 -10.58
N THR A 296 18.98 15.40 -10.96
CA THR A 296 19.91 15.13 -12.06
C THR A 296 19.22 15.32 -13.42
N LYS A 297 19.97 15.70 -14.46
CA LYS A 297 19.44 15.83 -15.84
C LYS A 297 18.67 14.56 -16.29
N PRO A 298 19.18 13.33 -16.10
CA PRO A 298 18.43 12.11 -16.43
C PRO A 298 17.12 11.94 -15.65
N SER A 299 17.03 12.44 -14.41
CA SER A 299 15.78 12.42 -13.66
C SER A 299 14.73 13.34 -14.27
N ILE A 300 15.15 14.49 -14.80
CA ILE A 300 14.25 15.43 -15.49
C ILE A 300 13.77 14.83 -16.82
N TYR A 301 14.67 14.24 -17.62
CA TYR A 301 14.29 13.55 -18.86
C TYR A 301 13.30 12.40 -18.63
N ARG A 302 13.50 11.59 -17.58
CA ARG A 302 12.54 10.54 -17.19
C ARG A 302 11.19 11.11 -16.79
N ALA A 303 11.17 12.19 -16.01
CA ALA A 303 9.93 12.85 -15.62
C ALA A 303 9.16 13.39 -16.85
N LEU A 304 9.89 13.96 -17.82
CA LEU A 304 9.33 14.43 -19.08
C LEU A 304 8.72 13.27 -19.89
N ALA A 305 9.45 12.16 -20.06
CA ALA A 305 8.95 10.99 -20.79
C ALA A 305 7.68 10.42 -20.15
N VAL A 306 7.63 10.31 -18.82
CA VAL A 306 6.43 9.87 -18.10
C VAL A 306 5.27 10.84 -18.26
N SER A 307 5.52 12.16 -18.21
CA SER A 307 4.46 13.18 -18.40
C SER A 307 3.86 13.10 -19.81
N ARG A 308 4.72 13.02 -20.83
CA ARG A 308 4.32 12.86 -22.25
C ARG A 308 3.49 11.59 -22.45
N ALA A 309 3.95 10.46 -21.92
CA ALA A 309 3.22 9.19 -21.99
C ALA A 309 1.83 9.28 -21.35
N ASN A 310 1.72 9.92 -20.18
CA ASN A 310 0.45 10.09 -19.49
C ASN A 310 -0.51 11.03 -20.26
N ARG A 311 0.01 12.08 -20.89
CA ARG A 311 -0.78 12.94 -21.79
C ARG A 311 -1.35 12.13 -22.96
N LEU A 312 -0.51 11.33 -23.62
CA LEU A 312 -0.92 10.49 -24.74
C LEU A 312 -1.99 9.46 -24.32
N ARG A 313 -1.81 8.78 -23.18
CA ARG A 313 -2.83 7.88 -22.63
C ARG A 313 -4.14 8.61 -22.32
N GLY A 314 -4.06 9.85 -21.84
CA GLY A 314 -5.22 10.70 -21.64
C GLY A 314 -6.06 10.90 -22.90
N LEU A 315 -5.44 10.97 -24.08
CA LEU A 315 -6.15 11.09 -25.36
C LEU A 315 -6.95 9.82 -25.72
N LEU A 316 -6.46 8.64 -25.34
CA LEU A 316 -7.22 7.38 -25.48
C LEU A 316 -8.41 7.37 -24.53
N THR A 317 -8.19 7.69 -23.26
CA THR A 317 -9.24 7.68 -22.23
C THR A 317 -10.34 8.69 -22.52
N SER A 318 -10.01 9.85 -23.10
CA SER A 318 -11.00 10.87 -23.47
C SER A 318 -11.75 10.57 -24.77
N GLY A 319 -11.42 9.48 -25.46
CA GLY A 319 -11.99 9.18 -26.79
C GLY A 319 -11.56 10.16 -27.89
N ALA A 320 -10.50 10.97 -27.67
CA ALA A 320 -10.04 11.96 -28.65
C ALA A 320 -9.39 11.31 -29.87
N LEU A 321 -8.96 10.05 -29.75
CA LEU A 321 -8.40 9.23 -30.82
C LEU A 321 -9.43 8.27 -31.42
N THR A 322 -10.71 8.41 -31.09
CA THR A 322 -11.77 7.65 -31.75
C THR A 322 -12.05 8.29 -33.10
N ILE A 323 -11.81 7.55 -34.17
CA ILE A 323 -12.34 7.91 -35.48
C ILE A 323 -13.68 7.21 -35.60
N HIS A 324 -14.75 8.00 -35.72
CA HIS A 324 -16.03 7.51 -36.19
C HIS A 324 -15.82 7.05 -37.63
N ALA A 325 -15.56 5.76 -37.80
CA ALA A 325 -15.34 5.17 -39.11
C ALA A 325 -16.54 5.49 -39.99
N THR A 326 -16.30 6.22 -41.06
CA THR A 326 -17.19 6.27 -42.21
C THR A 326 -17.21 4.88 -42.84
N GLY A 327 -18.12 4.03 -42.35
CA GLY A 327 -18.67 2.89 -43.10
C GLY A 327 -17.72 1.84 -43.67
N ARG A 328 -16.53 1.56 -43.09
CA ARG A 328 -15.76 0.36 -43.46
C ARG A 328 -15.12 -0.34 -42.26
N SER A 329 -15.38 -1.64 -42.18
CA SER A 329 -14.94 -2.57 -41.14
C SER A 329 -13.43 -2.60 -40.88
N PRO A 330 -13.00 -3.03 -39.68
CA PRO A 330 -11.62 -3.15 -39.27
C PRO A 330 -11.00 -4.44 -39.81
N THR A 331 -10.60 -4.45 -41.08
CA THR A 331 -9.78 -5.54 -41.66
C THR A 331 -8.52 -5.04 -42.36
N ALA A 332 -8.10 -3.80 -42.10
CA ALA A 332 -6.81 -3.31 -42.58
C ALA A 332 -5.70 -3.81 -41.64
N SER A 333 -4.87 -4.73 -42.13
CA SER A 333 -3.69 -5.21 -41.41
C SER A 333 -2.71 -4.06 -41.10
N PRO A 334 -1.93 -4.13 -40.00
CA PRO A 334 -1.01 -3.07 -39.54
C PRO A 334 0.05 -2.63 -40.58
N THR A 335 0.25 -3.41 -41.63
CA THR A 335 1.18 -3.16 -42.75
C THR A 335 0.77 -1.98 -43.64
N GLN A 336 -0.50 -1.52 -43.62
CA GLN A 336 -0.97 -0.40 -44.45
C GLN A 336 -0.63 0.99 -43.87
N SER A 337 -0.13 1.08 -42.63
CA SER A 337 0.15 2.36 -41.94
C SER A 337 1.33 3.13 -42.53
N ARG A 338 2.43 2.45 -42.89
CA ARG A 338 3.59 3.09 -43.55
C ARG A 338 3.28 3.58 -44.97
N ASP A 339 2.30 2.95 -45.61
CA ASP A 339 1.86 3.29 -46.96
C ASP A 339 0.81 4.42 -46.98
N SER A 340 0.40 4.92 -45.80
CA SER A 340 -0.56 6.03 -45.71
C SER A 340 0.07 7.38 -46.03
N LEU A 341 1.37 7.56 -45.73
CA LEU A 341 2.13 8.77 -46.06
C LEU A 341 2.92 8.65 -47.38
N SER A 342 2.87 7.51 -48.07
CA SER A 342 3.50 7.34 -49.40
C SER A 342 2.68 8.01 -50.51
N LYS A 343 1.38 8.19 -50.30
CA LYS A 343 0.46 8.80 -51.28
C LYS A 343 0.65 10.32 -51.34
N LYS A 344 0.83 10.86 -52.56
CA LYS A 344 1.05 12.30 -52.81
C LYS A 344 0.00 13.17 -52.11
N ALA A 345 -1.30 12.83 -52.25
CA ALA A 345 -2.40 13.58 -51.63
C ALA A 345 -2.34 13.65 -50.09
N ALA A 346 -1.68 12.68 -49.43
CA ALA A 346 -1.53 12.62 -47.99
C ALA A 346 -0.35 13.44 -47.45
N VAL A 347 0.50 13.99 -48.32
CA VAL A 347 1.69 14.77 -47.92
C VAL A 347 1.74 16.17 -48.56
N THR A 348 1.04 16.40 -49.66
CA THR A 348 1.04 17.69 -50.36
C THR A 348 -0.01 18.66 -49.83
N GLY A 349 0.35 19.94 -49.76
CA GLY A 349 -0.57 21.04 -49.44
C GLY A 349 -1.01 21.11 -47.99
N LEU A 350 -0.33 20.38 -47.08
CA LEU A 350 -0.67 20.37 -45.66
C LEU A 350 -0.15 21.58 -44.90
N GLY A 351 -0.91 22.03 -43.90
CA GLY A 351 -0.46 23.04 -42.94
C GLY A 351 -0.58 24.50 -43.42
N ALA A 352 -1.26 24.73 -44.54
CA ALA A 352 -1.67 26.06 -44.94
C ALA A 352 -2.63 26.68 -43.91
N ARG A 353 -2.64 28.01 -43.82
CA ARG A 353 -3.53 28.72 -42.91
C ARG A 353 -4.97 28.64 -43.41
N SER A 354 -5.90 28.37 -42.51
CA SER A 354 -7.33 28.51 -42.83
C SER A 354 -7.72 29.99 -42.88
N PRO A 355 -8.68 30.37 -43.75
CA PRO A 355 -9.30 31.69 -43.74
C PRO A 355 -9.81 32.06 -42.34
N ARG A 356 -9.57 33.30 -41.93
CA ARG A 356 -9.99 33.85 -40.62
C ARG A 356 -11.03 34.94 -40.73
N THR A 357 -11.21 35.51 -41.91
CA THR A 357 -12.19 36.55 -42.20
C THR A 357 -13.11 36.10 -43.32
N PHE A 358 -14.30 36.71 -43.41
CA PHE A 358 -15.24 36.40 -44.48
C PHE A 358 -14.66 36.66 -45.87
N GLY A 359 -13.90 37.77 -46.04
CA GLY A 359 -13.23 38.07 -47.30
C GLY A 359 -12.13 37.06 -47.68
N GLU A 360 -11.39 36.55 -46.71
CA GLU A 360 -10.44 35.45 -46.96
C GLU A 360 -11.15 34.15 -47.34
N LEU A 361 -12.34 33.90 -46.79
CA LEU A 361 -13.13 32.70 -47.09
C LEU A 361 -13.69 32.75 -48.52
N THR A 362 -14.20 33.90 -48.95
CA THR A 362 -14.71 34.09 -50.32
C THR A 362 -13.58 34.01 -51.36
N ASP A 363 -12.44 34.66 -51.12
CA ASP A 363 -11.26 34.54 -52.00
C ASP A 363 -10.73 33.09 -52.05
N TYR A 364 -10.75 32.39 -50.92
CA TYR A 364 -10.39 30.98 -50.88
C TYR A 364 -11.33 30.11 -51.72
N ALA A 365 -12.65 30.29 -51.57
CA ALA A 365 -13.66 29.51 -52.30
C ALA A 365 -13.60 29.76 -53.81
N LEU A 366 -13.39 31.01 -54.24
CA LEU A 366 -13.21 31.37 -55.67
C LEU A 366 -12.01 30.65 -56.30
N ARG A 367 -10.92 30.46 -55.54
CA ARG A 367 -9.71 29.78 -56.02
C ARG A 367 -9.79 28.24 -55.94
N HIS A 368 -10.76 27.69 -55.20
CA HIS A 368 -10.86 26.26 -54.88
C HIS A 368 -12.32 25.77 -55.00
N PRO A 369 -12.91 25.80 -56.20
CA PRO A 369 -14.37 25.65 -56.38
C PRO A 369 -14.90 24.23 -56.11
N THR A 370 -14.12 23.17 -56.31
CA THR A 370 -14.56 21.79 -56.04
C THR A 370 -13.49 20.98 -55.30
N PRO A 371 -13.84 20.30 -54.20
CA PRO A 371 -12.94 19.34 -53.57
C PRO A 371 -12.68 18.14 -54.50
N ASP A 372 -11.41 17.74 -54.62
CA ASP A 372 -11.05 16.48 -55.29
C ASP A 372 -11.43 15.30 -54.39
N ALA A 373 -12.51 14.60 -54.75
CA ALA A 373 -13.04 13.46 -54.00
C ALA A 373 -12.02 12.32 -53.82
N VAL A 374 -11.14 12.09 -54.80
CA VAL A 374 -10.11 11.04 -54.71
C VAL A 374 -9.04 11.47 -53.69
N ALA A 375 -8.57 12.70 -53.76
CA ALA A 375 -7.62 13.25 -52.79
C ALA A 375 -8.22 13.28 -51.37
N GLU A 376 -9.50 13.63 -51.24
CA GLU A 376 -10.22 13.62 -49.97
C GLU A 376 -10.31 12.22 -49.39
N GLN A 377 -10.74 11.24 -50.18
CA GLN A 377 -10.83 9.85 -49.73
C GLN A 377 -9.47 9.32 -49.28
N VAL A 378 -8.40 9.63 -50.03
CA VAL A 378 -7.03 9.26 -49.65
C VAL A 378 -6.63 9.90 -48.32
N ARG A 379 -6.91 11.20 -48.12
CA ARG A 379 -6.59 11.92 -46.88
C ARG A 379 -7.39 11.37 -45.68
N ALA A 380 -8.67 11.05 -45.87
CA ALA A 380 -9.53 10.48 -44.84
C ALA A 380 -9.05 9.09 -44.39
N LEU A 381 -8.72 8.22 -45.35
CA LEU A 381 -8.13 6.90 -45.06
C LEU A 381 -6.77 7.01 -44.36
N SER A 382 -5.94 7.97 -44.80
CA SER A 382 -4.62 8.19 -44.19
C SER A 382 -4.74 8.73 -42.76
N LEU A 383 -5.70 9.63 -42.51
CA LEU A 383 -6.04 10.08 -41.16
C LEU A 383 -6.46 8.91 -40.27
N ALA A 384 -7.33 8.02 -40.80
CA ALA A 384 -7.77 6.81 -40.11
C ALA A 384 -6.58 5.95 -39.66
N ALA A 385 -5.72 5.60 -40.61
CA ALA A 385 -4.55 4.75 -40.36
C ALA A 385 -3.56 5.39 -39.37
N LEU A 386 -3.31 6.70 -39.45
CA LEU A 386 -2.36 7.37 -38.55
C LEU A 386 -2.89 7.47 -37.11
N VAL A 387 -4.19 7.70 -36.92
CA VAL A 387 -4.78 7.72 -35.58
C VAL A 387 -4.80 6.32 -34.97
N GLU A 388 -5.12 5.29 -35.76
CA GLU A 388 -5.02 3.90 -35.32
C GLU A 388 -3.58 3.54 -34.95
N GLN A 389 -2.60 3.86 -35.80
CA GLN A 389 -1.18 3.65 -35.52
C GLN A 389 -0.74 4.36 -34.23
N ALA A 390 -1.18 5.61 -34.02
CA ALA A 390 -0.89 6.33 -32.78
C ALA A 390 -1.55 5.66 -31.58
N ALA A 391 -2.81 5.23 -31.68
CA ALA A 391 -3.52 4.54 -30.60
C ALA A 391 -2.81 3.23 -30.20
N THR A 392 -2.47 2.39 -31.18
CA THR A 392 -1.71 1.15 -30.95
C THR A 392 -0.33 1.44 -30.35
N GLY A 393 0.35 2.48 -30.85
CA GLY A 393 1.62 2.94 -30.30
C GLY A 393 1.50 3.31 -28.82
N ILE A 394 0.46 4.06 -28.43
CA ILE A 394 0.23 4.49 -27.05
C ILE A 394 -0.06 3.30 -26.13
N VAL A 395 -0.87 2.34 -26.60
CA VAL A 395 -1.16 1.10 -25.83
C VAL A 395 0.11 0.29 -25.58
N SER A 396 1.04 0.27 -26.54
CA SER A 396 2.32 -0.44 -26.42
C SER A 396 3.36 0.23 -25.51
N LEU A 397 3.13 1.48 -25.05
CA LEU A 397 4.08 2.22 -24.22
C LEU A 397 4.19 1.63 -22.80
N SER A 398 5.43 1.36 -22.37
CA SER A 398 5.74 0.98 -20.99
C SER A 398 5.15 1.97 -19.96
N LEU A 399 4.51 1.43 -18.93
CA LEU A 399 3.93 2.22 -17.83
C LEU A 399 4.98 3.00 -17.05
N HIS A 400 6.13 2.38 -16.80
CA HIS A 400 7.16 2.93 -15.91
C HIS A 400 8.34 3.54 -16.66
N HIS A 401 8.65 3.04 -17.86
CA HIS A 401 9.85 3.41 -18.62
C HIS A 401 9.52 3.66 -20.10
N PRO A 402 8.72 4.70 -20.41
CA PRO A 402 8.40 5.03 -21.79
C PRO A 402 9.67 5.50 -22.53
N ALA A 403 9.97 4.86 -23.66
CA ALA A 403 11.12 5.18 -24.48
C ALA A 403 10.93 6.54 -25.19
N PRO A 404 11.90 7.47 -25.12
CA PRO A 404 11.79 8.78 -25.77
C PRO A 404 11.53 8.72 -27.28
N SER A 405 12.25 7.84 -27.99
CA SER A 405 12.08 7.66 -29.44
C SER A 405 10.66 7.23 -29.82
N ARG A 406 10.06 6.30 -29.06
CA ARG A 406 8.67 5.86 -29.27
C ARG A 406 7.67 6.98 -29.00
N LEU A 407 7.91 7.81 -27.98
CA LEU A 407 7.07 8.98 -27.74
C LEU A 407 7.16 9.99 -28.89
N ASP A 408 8.36 10.23 -29.42
CA ASP A 408 8.59 11.13 -30.55
C ASP A 408 7.92 10.61 -31.82
N GLU A 409 8.00 9.30 -32.09
CA GLU A 409 7.28 8.63 -33.19
C GLU A 409 5.77 8.85 -33.09
N ILE A 410 5.16 8.51 -31.95
CA ILE A 410 3.71 8.66 -31.73
C ILE A 410 3.27 10.12 -31.87
N GLU A 411 3.99 11.06 -31.25
CA GLU A 411 3.66 12.48 -31.35
C GLU A 411 3.84 13.02 -32.77
N THR A 412 4.77 12.46 -33.55
CA THR A 412 4.95 12.79 -34.96
C THR A 412 3.78 12.27 -35.80
N THR A 413 3.36 11.03 -35.58
CA THR A 413 2.17 10.44 -36.20
C THR A 413 0.92 11.29 -35.91
N LEU A 414 0.72 11.70 -34.65
CA LEU A 414 -0.39 12.58 -34.27
C LEU A 414 -0.31 13.97 -34.91
N ARG A 415 0.89 14.53 -35.10
CA ARG A 415 1.09 15.80 -35.82
C ARG A 415 0.67 15.68 -37.29
N TRP A 416 1.00 14.58 -37.97
CA TRP A 416 0.55 14.31 -39.33
C TRP A 416 -0.96 14.13 -39.41
N ALA A 417 -1.55 13.35 -38.49
CA ALA A 417 -2.99 13.19 -38.38
C ALA A 417 -3.70 14.55 -38.18
N ALA A 418 -3.19 15.40 -37.30
CA ALA A 418 -3.76 16.73 -37.06
C ALA A 418 -3.70 17.62 -38.32
N ARG A 419 -2.62 17.56 -39.11
CA ARG A 419 -2.48 18.29 -40.37
C ARG A 419 -3.46 17.80 -41.43
N LEU A 420 -3.64 16.48 -41.56
CA LEU A 420 -4.61 15.89 -42.49
C LEU A 420 -6.05 16.25 -42.09
N LYS A 421 -6.37 16.19 -40.80
CA LYS A 421 -7.68 16.60 -40.29
C LYS A 421 -7.97 18.07 -40.60
N ALA A 422 -7.01 18.96 -40.34
CA ALA A 422 -7.16 20.38 -40.65
C ALA A 422 -7.38 20.60 -42.15
N GLU A 423 -6.66 19.86 -42.99
CA GLU A 423 -6.76 19.94 -44.44
C GLU A 423 -8.11 19.43 -44.98
N LEU A 424 -8.61 18.31 -44.45
CA LEU A 424 -9.93 17.78 -44.80
C LEU A 424 -11.03 18.78 -44.48
N VAL A 425 -10.96 19.46 -43.33
CA VAL A 425 -11.91 20.52 -42.99
C VAL A 425 -11.76 21.71 -43.94
N ARG A 426 -10.51 22.10 -44.25
CA ARG A 426 -10.19 23.24 -45.10
C ARG A 426 -10.68 23.04 -46.55
N SER A 427 -10.61 21.83 -47.10
CA SER A 427 -11.12 21.54 -48.44
C SER A 427 -12.63 21.67 -48.55
N GLN A 428 -13.38 21.49 -47.44
CA GLN A 428 -14.84 21.65 -47.42
C GLN A 428 -15.31 23.09 -47.27
N LEU A 429 -14.41 24.04 -46.99
CA LEU A 429 -14.79 25.43 -46.72
C LEU A 429 -15.45 26.11 -47.94
N SER A 430 -15.10 25.71 -49.16
CA SER A 430 -15.71 26.25 -50.38
C SER A 430 -17.17 25.81 -50.57
N LEU A 431 -17.62 24.75 -49.88
CA LEU A 431 -19.00 24.29 -49.90
C LEU A 431 -19.91 25.00 -48.88
N LEU A 432 -19.32 25.83 -47.99
CA LEU A 432 -20.05 26.54 -46.94
C LEU A 432 -20.55 27.93 -47.35
N LEU A 433 -20.11 28.40 -48.53
CA LEU A 433 -20.56 29.62 -49.19
C LEU A 433 -21.52 29.25 -50.33
#